data_AF-A0A1F5YYZ0-F1
#
_entry.id   AF-A0A1F5YYZ0-F1
#
_cell.length_a   1.000
_cell.length_b   1.000
_cell.length_c   1.000
_cell.angle_alpha   90.00
_cell.angle_beta   90.00
_cell.angle_gamma   90.00
#
_symmetry.space_group_name_H-M   'P 1'
#
loop_
_entity.id
_entity.type
_entity.pdbx_description
1 polymer ?
#
loop_
_entity_poly.entity_id
_entity_poly.type
_entity_poly.pdbx_seq_one_letter_code
_entity_poly.pdbx_strand_id
1 'polypeptide(L)'
;MPGMELDKDIELKAGSYLITRRDLEGGRLNDRVIESIQKFSTQIVPHTNRVFIKDDKLALGYVKKVLEEDLKRIAEGVTSGKSCPNFLAEPDIQIKVLRVMEILFSNPDIIRAMYDFKFNFSGAARPLELILEHSIRVTLLSIALGLRMGWTIIALVSVGTAALLHDMGILCTPPYPEMESLDELPQGELASFIQRHQAESARLFSERQLSMSPYHQAEISHILASHHSPDPDDTKHRSTMLFYFADLLDEMISPMPHRVRYNFTAEQLKLLGPAFSRRTGLVNLFLGLTRLYKKQDGLVWEIVLNLAGLFRMQETISGEFEEKLQKIIDWCPFDSAKAYPSLEGNSVPRTVYCSKSLDEGFFCEHLLYQKAEIQDKAGNLKQFLKCGILGPRLSKLVGQG
;
A
#
# COMPACT_ATOMS: atom_id res chain seq x y z
N MET A 1 -5.04 -18.15 11.86
CA MET A 1 -6.34 -17.46 12.01
C MET A 1 -7.43 -18.26 11.33
N PRO A 2 -8.70 -18.20 11.76
CA PRO A 2 -9.76 -18.95 11.12
C PRO A 2 -9.92 -18.46 9.67
N GLY A 3 -10.25 -19.37 8.77
CA GLY A 3 -10.42 -19.11 7.36
C GLY A 3 -9.13 -19.01 6.54
N MET A 4 -7.93 -18.94 7.11
CA MET A 4 -6.69 -18.90 6.33
C MET A 4 -6.33 -20.28 5.75
N GLU A 5 -5.99 -20.34 4.46
CA GLU A 5 -5.58 -21.58 3.80
C GLU A 5 -4.10 -21.90 4.06
N LEU A 6 -3.84 -23.09 4.60
CA LEU A 6 -2.49 -23.61 4.77
C LEU A 6 -1.84 -23.88 3.40
N ASP A 7 -0.65 -23.33 3.21
CA ASP A 7 0.20 -23.65 2.06
C ASP A 7 0.84 -25.04 2.23
N LYS A 8 1.22 -25.38 3.46
CA LYS A 8 1.87 -26.65 3.81
C LYS A 8 1.26 -27.26 5.07
N ASP A 9 1.43 -28.58 5.20
CA ASP A 9 1.08 -29.30 6.43
C ASP A 9 1.97 -28.84 7.59
N ILE A 10 1.46 -28.95 8.82
CA ILE A 10 2.19 -28.52 10.03
C ILE A 10 2.82 -29.75 10.67
N GLU A 11 4.15 -29.79 10.66
CA GLU A 11 4.95 -30.89 11.21
C GLU A 11 5.44 -30.56 12.63
N LEU A 12 5.45 -31.58 13.48
CA LEU A 12 6.09 -31.57 14.79
C LEU A 12 7.56 -32.01 14.67
N LYS A 13 8.41 -31.54 15.58
CA LYS A 13 9.82 -31.91 15.72
C LYS A 13 10.06 -33.43 15.79
N ALA A 14 9.05 -34.17 16.27
CA ALA A 14 9.08 -35.63 16.33
C ALA A 14 8.90 -36.31 14.95
N GLY A 15 8.70 -35.56 13.86
CA GLY A 15 8.49 -36.08 12.51
C GLY A 15 7.05 -36.48 12.19
N SER A 16 6.12 -36.25 13.11
CA SER A 16 4.67 -36.46 12.91
C SER A 16 3.97 -35.18 12.49
N TYR A 17 2.84 -35.29 11.79
CA TYR A 17 2.00 -34.14 11.46
C TYR A 17 1.12 -33.75 12.65
N LEU A 18 1.10 -32.47 13.00
CA LEU A 18 0.12 -31.89 13.91
C LEU A 18 -1.23 -31.75 13.18
N ILE A 19 -1.20 -31.15 11.98
CA ILE A 19 -2.36 -30.86 11.13
C ILE A 19 -1.93 -31.08 9.68
N THR A 20 -2.69 -31.84 8.90
CA THR A 20 -2.53 -31.88 7.44
C THR A 20 -3.60 -31.04 6.76
N ARG A 21 -3.30 -30.51 5.57
CA ARG A 21 -4.26 -29.73 4.77
C ARG A 21 -5.52 -30.53 4.41
N ARG A 22 -5.40 -31.86 4.34
CA ARG A 22 -6.53 -32.76 4.06
C ARG A 22 -7.51 -32.84 5.24
N ASP A 23 -7.04 -32.58 6.45
CA ASP A 23 -7.86 -32.59 7.67
C ASP A 23 -8.68 -31.30 7.83
N LEU A 24 -8.43 -30.32 6.96
CA LEU A 24 -9.06 -29.01 6.99
C LEU A 24 -10.01 -28.84 5.82
N GLU A 25 -11.22 -28.33 6.09
CA GLU A 25 -12.18 -27.99 5.04
C GLU A 25 -11.58 -26.91 4.12
N GLY A 26 -11.34 -27.25 2.85
CA GLY A 26 -10.66 -26.38 1.89
C GLY A 26 -9.22 -26.01 2.27
N GLY A 27 -8.56 -26.80 3.14
CA GLY A 27 -7.21 -26.48 3.64
C GLY A 27 -7.19 -25.34 4.67
N ARG A 28 -8.33 -24.94 5.23
CA ARG A 28 -8.47 -23.72 6.03
C ARG A 28 -8.42 -23.95 7.53
N LEU A 29 -7.68 -23.09 8.21
CA LEU A 29 -7.63 -23.03 9.66
C LEU A 29 -9.01 -22.69 10.24
N ASN A 30 -9.35 -23.23 11.40
CA ASN A 30 -10.48 -22.81 12.23
C ASN A 30 -9.99 -22.57 13.66
N ASP A 31 -10.84 -22.07 14.56
CA ASP A 31 -10.45 -21.74 15.93
C ASP A 31 -9.80 -22.92 16.66
N ARG A 32 -10.39 -24.11 16.56
CA ARG A 32 -9.87 -25.34 17.17
C ARG A 32 -8.47 -25.71 16.68
N VAL A 33 -8.22 -25.53 15.38
CA VAL A 33 -6.92 -25.82 14.76
C VAL A 33 -5.87 -24.81 15.22
N ILE A 34 -6.25 -23.55 15.39
CA ILE A 34 -5.35 -22.50 15.88
C ILE A 34 -4.98 -22.71 17.34
N GLU A 35 -5.96 -23.03 18.19
CA GLU A 35 -5.70 -23.40 19.59
C GLU A 35 -4.73 -24.58 19.67
N SER A 36 -4.88 -25.57 18.78
CA SER A 36 -3.96 -26.70 18.68
C SER A 36 -2.55 -26.24 18.28
N ILE A 37 -2.40 -25.40 17.25
CA ILE A 37 -1.10 -24.84 16.85
C ILE A 37 -0.45 -24.07 18.01
N GLN A 38 -1.20 -23.23 18.72
CA GLN A 38 -0.71 -22.45 19.85
C GLN A 38 -0.22 -23.36 20.98
N LYS A 39 -1.03 -24.36 21.34
CA LYS A 39 -0.71 -25.35 22.37
C LYS A 39 0.55 -26.14 22.08
N PHE A 40 0.80 -26.46 20.80
CA PHE A 40 1.95 -27.26 20.36
C PHE A 40 3.07 -26.42 19.73
N SER A 41 3.03 -25.09 19.84
CA SER A 41 3.95 -24.17 19.15
C SER A 41 5.44 -24.46 19.41
N THR A 42 5.79 -24.87 20.62
CA THR A 42 7.18 -25.23 21.00
C THR A 42 7.66 -26.54 20.37
N GLN A 43 6.73 -27.37 19.89
CA GLN A 43 6.99 -28.68 19.30
C GLN A 43 6.93 -28.67 17.77
N ILE A 44 6.59 -27.54 17.12
CA ILE A 44 6.57 -27.43 15.66
C ILE A 44 8.01 -27.39 15.11
N VAL A 45 8.25 -28.00 13.94
CA VAL A 45 9.58 -28.07 13.30
C VAL A 45 10.17 -26.65 13.11
N PRO A 46 11.45 -26.41 13.45
CA PRO A 46 12.06 -25.08 13.50
C PRO A 46 12.46 -24.55 12.12
N HIS A 47 11.59 -24.62 11.12
CA HIS A 47 11.64 -23.67 10.00
C HIS A 47 11.01 -22.37 10.48
N THR A 48 11.74 -21.64 11.33
CA THR A 48 11.33 -20.34 11.94
C THR A 48 9.98 -20.33 12.69
N ASN A 49 9.41 -21.49 13.07
CA ASN A 49 8.04 -21.61 13.63
C ASN A 49 6.96 -20.96 12.74
N ARG A 50 7.19 -20.88 11.43
CA ARG A 50 6.25 -20.24 10.51
C ARG A 50 5.32 -21.29 9.89
N VAL A 51 4.03 -21.12 10.17
CA VAL A 51 2.97 -21.79 9.41
C VAL A 51 2.88 -21.09 8.06
N PHE A 52 3.12 -21.80 6.96
CA PHE A 52 3.01 -21.23 5.62
C PHE A 52 1.53 -21.11 5.25
N ILE A 53 1.09 -19.91 4.94
CA ILE A 53 -0.29 -19.58 4.60
C ILE A 53 -0.28 -19.04 3.17
N LYS A 54 -1.23 -19.47 2.34
CA LYS A 54 -1.35 -18.94 0.97
C LYS A 54 -1.78 -17.48 0.99
N ASP A 55 -1.38 -16.75 -0.05
CA ASP A 55 -1.91 -15.42 -0.37
C ASP A 55 -3.40 -15.56 -0.69
N ASP A 56 -4.24 -15.22 0.28
CA ASP A 56 -5.67 -15.44 0.18
C ASP A 56 -6.45 -14.14 0.44
N LYS A 57 -7.34 -13.85 -0.50
CA LYS A 57 -8.33 -12.77 -0.44
C LYS A 57 -9.12 -12.77 0.87
N LEU A 58 -9.39 -13.96 1.41
CA LEU A 58 -10.15 -14.14 2.64
C LEU A 58 -9.37 -13.73 3.89
N ALA A 59 -8.03 -13.88 3.88
CA ALA A 59 -7.19 -13.38 4.97
C ALA A 59 -7.23 -11.84 5.04
N LEU A 60 -7.13 -11.19 3.87
CA LEU A 60 -7.28 -9.73 3.77
C LEU A 60 -8.68 -9.27 4.18
N GLY A 61 -9.73 -9.97 3.74
CA GLY A 61 -11.11 -9.69 4.13
C GLY A 61 -11.33 -9.80 5.65
N TYR A 62 -10.71 -10.79 6.30
CA TYR A 62 -10.75 -10.93 7.75
C TYR A 62 -10.03 -9.79 8.48
N VAL A 63 -8.81 -9.43 8.05
CA VAL A 63 -8.05 -8.31 8.62
C VAL A 63 -8.84 -7.01 8.52
N LYS A 64 -9.42 -6.74 7.33
CA LYS A 64 -10.29 -5.59 7.12
C LYS A 64 -11.45 -5.61 8.11
N LYS A 65 -12.16 -6.73 8.22
CA LYS A 65 -13.30 -6.87 9.15
C LYS A 65 -12.92 -6.60 10.61
N VAL A 66 -11.78 -7.10 11.06
CA VAL A 66 -11.29 -6.88 12.44
C VAL A 66 -11.13 -5.39 12.76
N LEU A 67 -10.69 -4.59 11.80
CA LEU A 67 -10.46 -3.15 11.97
C LEU A 67 -11.70 -2.30 11.65
N GLU A 68 -12.46 -2.68 10.62
CA GLU A 68 -13.55 -1.90 10.06
C GLU A 68 -14.71 -1.67 11.03
N GLU A 69 -15.09 -2.68 11.82
CA GLU A 69 -16.23 -2.57 12.75
C GLU A 69 -16.01 -1.48 13.82
N ASP A 70 -14.78 -1.35 14.33
CA ASP A 70 -14.48 -0.31 15.32
C ASP A 70 -14.27 1.04 14.65
N LEU A 71 -13.57 1.10 13.52
CA LEU A 71 -13.41 2.34 12.77
C LEU A 71 -14.76 2.96 12.38
N LYS A 72 -15.73 2.14 11.97
CA LYS A 72 -17.11 2.59 11.74
C LYS A 72 -17.74 3.17 13.00
N ARG A 73 -17.63 2.46 14.13
CA ARG A 73 -18.16 2.94 15.42
C ARG A 73 -17.53 4.27 15.85
N ILE A 74 -16.22 4.43 15.61
CA ILE A 74 -15.46 5.66 15.89
C ILE A 74 -16.00 6.79 15.03
N ALA A 75 -16.03 6.59 13.71
CA ALA A 75 -16.48 7.59 12.78
C ALA A 75 -17.94 7.99 12.99
N GLU A 76 -18.83 7.05 13.31
CA GLU A 76 -20.22 7.33 13.69
C GLU A 76 -20.30 8.17 14.97
N GLY A 77 -19.47 7.89 15.97
CA GLY A 77 -19.37 8.70 17.17
C GLY A 77 -18.93 10.13 16.86
N VAL A 78 -17.88 10.28 16.05
CA VAL A 78 -17.33 11.59 15.63
C VAL A 78 -18.36 12.39 14.83
N THR A 79 -18.96 11.79 13.80
CA THR A 79 -19.92 12.47 12.91
C THR A 79 -21.26 12.78 13.57
N SER A 80 -21.69 12.00 14.57
CA SER A 80 -22.95 12.26 15.28
C SER A 80 -22.84 13.28 16.41
N GLY A 81 -21.63 13.80 16.69
CA GLY A 81 -21.38 14.73 17.80
C GLY A 81 -21.71 14.16 19.19
N LYS A 82 -22.01 12.85 19.27
CA LYS A 82 -22.23 12.18 20.54
C LYS A 82 -20.88 12.12 21.26
N SER A 83 -20.91 12.13 22.60
CA SER A 83 -19.79 11.61 23.38
C SER A 83 -19.50 10.22 22.83
N CYS A 84 -18.47 10.06 21.98
CA CYS A 84 -18.11 8.73 21.52
C CYS A 84 -18.04 7.86 22.77
N PRO A 85 -18.71 6.69 22.81
CA PRO A 85 -18.40 5.71 23.83
C PRO A 85 -16.88 5.57 23.81
N ASN A 86 -16.24 5.48 24.97
CA ASN A 86 -14.79 5.48 25.06
C ASN A 86 -14.25 4.19 24.41
N PHE A 87 -14.20 4.15 23.07
CA PHE A 87 -13.68 3.07 22.25
C PHE A 87 -12.16 2.94 22.42
N LEU A 88 -11.59 3.94 23.09
CA LEU A 88 -10.24 4.04 23.60
C LEU A 88 -10.14 3.66 25.10
N ALA A 89 -11.25 3.50 25.85
CA ALA A 89 -11.20 3.06 27.26
C ALA A 89 -10.78 1.60 27.40
N GLU A 90 -10.94 0.80 26.37
CA GLU A 90 -10.50 -0.59 26.35
C GLU A 90 -9.23 -0.72 25.50
N PRO A 91 -8.31 -1.64 25.84
CA PRO A 91 -7.08 -1.89 25.08
C PRO A 91 -7.33 -2.43 23.65
N ASP A 92 -8.58 -2.42 23.18
CA ASP A 92 -9.06 -3.00 21.92
C ASP A 92 -8.29 -2.54 20.69
N ILE A 93 -8.02 -1.23 20.53
CA ILE A 93 -7.27 -0.76 19.35
C ILE A 93 -5.83 -1.27 19.36
N GLN A 94 -5.15 -1.25 20.51
CA GLN A 94 -3.78 -1.76 20.62
C GLN A 94 -3.72 -3.27 20.42
N ILE A 95 -4.69 -4.01 20.98
CA ILE A 95 -4.84 -5.44 20.78
C ILE A 95 -5.09 -5.75 19.31
N LYS A 96 -5.88 -4.93 18.60
CA LYS A 96 -6.11 -5.07 17.16
C LYS A 96 -4.86 -4.76 16.35
N VAL A 97 -4.09 -3.75 16.72
CA VAL A 97 -2.79 -3.47 16.08
C VAL A 97 -1.83 -4.64 16.29
N LEU A 98 -1.73 -5.17 17.51
CA LEU A 98 -0.96 -6.39 17.80
C LEU A 98 -1.47 -7.57 16.97
N ARG A 99 -2.78 -7.71 16.80
CA ARG A 99 -3.38 -8.74 15.97
C ARG A 99 -3.00 -8.55 14.50
N VAL A 100 -3.04 -7.33 13.97
CA VAL A 100 -2.57 -7.03 12.62
C VAL A 100 -1.08 -7.37 12.47
N MET A 101 -0.25 -7.03 13.45
CA MET A 101 1.17 -7.39 13.47
C MET A 101 1.40 -8.90 13.38
N GLU A 102 0.67 -9.69 14.17
CA GLU A 102 0.72 -11.16 14.10
C GLU A 102 0.40 -11.69 12.70
N ILE A 103 -0.57 -11.05 12.02
CA ILE A 103 -1.02 -11.44 10.69
C ILE A 103 0.04 -11.12 9.65
N LEU A 104 0.56 -9.90 9.66
CA LEU A 104 1.60 -9.46 8.73
C LEU A 104 2.91 -10.22 8.94
N PHE A 105 3.24 -10.54 10.19
CA PHE A 105 4.41 -11.38 10.49
C PHE A 105 4.26 -12.80 9.94
N SER A 106 3.06 -13.35 9.99
CA SER A 106 2.75 -14.71 9.50
C SER A 106 2.59 -14.77 7.98
N ASN A 107 2.12 -13.68 7.36
CA ASN A 107 1.96 -13.57 5.91
C ASN A 107 2.36 -12.15 5.44
N PRO A 108 3.66 -11.91 5.17
CA PRO A 108 4.14 -10.60 4.72
C PRO A 108 3.67 -10.24 3.30
N ASP A 109 3.20 -11.21 2.54
CA ASP A 109 2.81 -11.06 1.13
C ASP A 109 1.40 -10.48 0.98
N ILE A 110 0.60 -10.46 2.06
CA ILE A 110 -0.74 -9.87 2.11
C ILE A 110 -0.77 -8.39 1.72
N ILE A 111 0.31 -7.64 1.95
CA ILE A 111 0.43 -6.22 1.54
C ILE A 111 0.40 -6.09 0.02
N ARG A 112 1.07 -7.00 -0.69
CA ARG A 112 1.07 -7.00 -2.16
C ARG A 112 -0.32 -7.31 -2.68
N ALA A 113 -0.97 -8.33 -2.12
CA ALA A 113 -2.34 -8.70 -2.46
C ALA A 113 -3.34 -7.56 -2.19
N MET A 114 -3.12 -6.73 -1.17
CA MET A 114 -3.96 -5.57 -0.85
C MET A 114 -3.90 -4.47 -1.91
N TYR A 115 -2.73 -4.25 -2.51
CA TYR A 115 -2.53 -3.23 -3.53
C TYR A 115 -2.69 -3.74 -4.97
N ASP A 116 -3.00 -5.02 -5.14
CA ASP A 116 -3.43 -5.54 -6.42
C ASP A 116 -4.79 -4.94 -6.83
N PHE A 117 -4.86 -4.45 -8.07
CA PHE A 117 -5.95 -3.67 -8.69
C PHE A 117 -7.37 -4.22 -8.48
N LYS A 118 -7.53 -5.49 -8.10
CA LYS A 118 -8.83 -6.16 -7.92
C LYS A 118 -9.52 -5.85 -6.58
N PHE A 119 -8.86 -5.17 -5.64
CA PHE A 119 -9.38 -5.00 -4.26
C PHE A 119 -9.70 -3.57 -3.86
N ASN A 120 -9.26 -2.58 -4.63
CA ASN A 120 -9.33 -1.17 -4.26
C ASN A 120 -10.38 -0.39 -5.04
N PHE A 121 -11.31 -1.03 -5.76
CA PHE A 121 -12.28 -0.31 -6.58
C PHE A 121 -13.72 -0.75 -6.29
N SER A 122 -14.41 0.06 -5.49
CA SER A 122 -15.86 0.11 -5.44
C SER A 122 -16.25 1.45 -6.08
N GLY A 123 -16.84 1.41 -7.27
CA GLY A 123 -17.15 2.61 -8.07
C GLY A 123 -18.21 3.55 -7.46
N ALA A 124 -18.71 3.25 -6.25
CA ALA A 124 -19.76 3.99 -5.55
C ALA A 124 -19.49 4.13 -4.05
N ALA A 125 -18.24 3.98 -3.59
CA ALA A 125 -17.90 4.12 -2.18
C ALA A 125 -18.17 5.56 -1.69
N ARG A 126 -18.83 5.68 -0.53
CA ARG A 126 -19.07 6.99 0.09
C ARG A 126 -17.76 7.55 0.65
N PRO A 127 -17.62 8.88 0.81
CA PRO A 127 -16.39 9.49 1.33
C PRO A 127 -15.90 8.87 2.64
N LEU A 128 -16.82 8.61 3.57
CA LEU A 128 -16.52 7.92 4.83
C LEU A 128 -15.88 6.55 4.60
N GLU A 129 -16.43 5.73 3.70
CA GLU A 129 -15.91 4.38 3.43
C GLU A 129 -14.48 4.46 2.88
N LEU A 130 -14.20 5.42 2.01
CA LEU A 130 -12.86 5.64 1.46
C LEU A 130 -11.85 6.05 2.54
N ILE A 131 -12.23 6.93 3.48
CA ILE A 131 -11.40 7.33 4.63
C ILE A 131 -11.08 6.13 5.52
N LEU A 132 -12.09 5.31 5.84
CA LEU A 132 -11.89 4.13 6.68
C LEU A 132 -11.02 3.08 5.99
N GLU A 133 -11.24 2.83 4.70
CA GLU A 133 -10.39 1.90 3.94
C GLU A 133 -8.96 2.40 3.83
N HIS A 134 -8.75 3.70 3.62
CA HIS A 134 -7.44 4.34 3.63
C HIS A 134 -6.72 4.12 4.97
N SER A 135 -7.39 4.44 6.09
CA SER A 135 -6.84 4.21 7.44
C SER A 135 -6.42 2.76 7.66
N ILE A 136 -7.21 1.78 7.20
CA ILE A 136 -6.88 0.35 7.29
C ILE A 136 -5.63 0.02 6.45
N ARG A 137 -5.57 0.48 5.19
CA ARG A 137 -4.45 0.18 4.29
C ARG A 137 -3.15 0.81 4.80
N VAL A 138 -3.20 2.07 5.23
CA VAL A 138 -2.05 2.77 5.81
C VAL A 138 -1.58 2.09 7.09
N THR A 139 -2.50 1.61 7.94
CA THR A 139 -2.16 0.83 9.14
C THR A 139 -1.38 -0.43 8.78
N LEU A 140 -1.90 -1.20 7.82
CA LEU A 140 -1.27 -2.44 7.36
C LEU A 140 0.11 -2.17 6.76
N LEU A 141 0.20 -1.15 5.91
CA LEU A 141 1.44 -0.78 5.25
C LEU A 141 2.50 -0.27 6.23
N SER A 142 2.11 0.61 7.18
CA SER A 142 3.01 1.15 8.21
C SER A 142 3.59 0.03 9.08
N ILE A 143 2.74 -0.90 9.52
CA ILE A 143 3.20 -2.03 10.34
C ILE A 143 4.12 -2.95 9.53
N ALA A 144 3.78 -3.27 8.28
CA ALA A 144 4.60 -4.13 7.43
C ALA A 144 5.98 -3.50 7.14
N LEU A 145 5.99 -2.19 6.87
CA LEU A 145 7.21 -1.43 6.65
C LEU A 145 8.07 -1.39 7.92
N GLY A 146 7.48 -1.11 9.08
CA GLY A 146 8.20 -1.10 10.36
C GLY A 146 8.74 -2.48 10.73
N LEU A 147 7.98 -3.55 10.51
CA LEU A 147 8.45 -4.93 10.70
C LEU A 147 9.67 -5.24 9.82
N ARG A 148 9.63 -4.81 8.56
CA ARG A 148 10.75 -4.99 7.62
C ARG A 148 12.00 -4.21 8.05
N MET A 149 11.81 -3.03 8.63
CA MET A 149 12.88 -2.18 9.18
C MET A 149 13.31 -2.58 10.60
N GLY A 150 12.77 -3.67 11.16
CA GLY A 150 13.16 -4.19 12.47
C GLY A 150 12.71 -3.32 13.65
N TRP A 151 11.58 -2.61 13.51
CA TRP A 151 11.06 -1.76 14.58
C TRP A 151 10.55 -2.55 15.78
N THR A 152 10.60 -1.93 16.96
CA THR A 152 10.13 -2.55 18.19
C THR A 152 8.60 -2.69 18.18
N ILE A 153 8.09 -3.65 18.94
CA ILE A 153 6.64 -3.86 19.10
C ILE A 153 5.97 -2.58 19.60
N ILE A 154 6.61 -1.85 20.53
CA ILE A 154 6.14 -0.58 21.06
C ILE A 154 5.96 0.45 19.94
N ALA A 155 6.97 0.65 19.10
CA ALA A 155 6.89 1.59 17.97
C ALA A 155 5.80 1.17 16.95
N LEU A 156 5.66 -0.13 16.71
CA LEU A 156 4.65 -0.68 15.81
C LEU A 156 3.23 -0.50 16.33
N VAL A 157 3.02 -0.63 17.65
CA VAL A 157 1.74 -0.33 18.30
C VAL A 157 1.43 1.17 18.18
N SER A 158 2.39 2.05 18.42
CA SER A 158 2.20 3.49 18.27
C SER A 158 1.86 3.88 16.82
N VAL A 159 2.66 3.44 15.84
CA VAL A 159 2.43 3.80 14.43
C VAL A 159 1.15 3.19 13.88
N GLY A 160 0.82 1.94 14.23
CA GLY A 160 -0.43 1.30 13.83
C GLY A 160 -1.65 1.97 14.45
N THR A 161 -1.55 2.40 15.71
CA THR A 161 -2.63 3.15 16.37
C THR A 161 -2.84 4.52 15.73
N ALA A 162 -1.75 5.25 15.48
CA ALA A 162 -1.81 6.54 14.80
C ALA A 162 -2.40 6.39 13.40
N ALA A 163 -1.99 5.35 12.66
CA ALA A 163 -2.49 5.08 11.32
C ALA A 163 -3.99 4.81 11.23
N LEU A 164 -4.56 4.15 12.25
CA LEU A 164 -6.02 3.95 12.30
C LEU A 164 -6.79 5.26 12.53
N LEU A 165 -6.15 6.26 13.14
CA LEU A 165 -6.82 7.46 13.65
C LEU A 165 -6.44 8.75 12.91
N HIS A 166 -5.41 8.75 12.06
CA HIS A 166 -4.80 9.95 11.47
C HIS A 166 -5.79 10.84 10.71
N ASP A 167 -6.77 10.23 10.04
CA ASP A 167 -7.77 10.92 9.24
C ASP A 167 -9.12 11.16 9.95
N MET A 168 -9.25 10.79 11.23
CA MET A 168 -10.52 10.97 11.94
C MET A 168 -10.93 12.45 12.05
N GLY A 169 -9.96 13.37 12.09
CA GLY A 169 -10.17 14.81 12.10
C GLY A 169 -10.76 15.36 10.80
N ILE A 170 -10.68 14.62 9.68
CA ILE A 170 -11.35 15.01 8.42
C ILE A 170 -12.86 15.07 8.64
N LEU A 171 -13.41 14.15 9.43
CA LEU A 171 -14.85 14.06 9.72
C LEU A 171 -15.40 15.29 10.46
N CYS A 172 -14.51 16.09 11.04
CA CYS A 172 -14.80 17.32 11.76
C CYS A 172 -14.34 18.59 11.02
N THR A 173 -13.75 18.44 9.82
CA THR A 173 -13.14 19.54 9.08
C THR A 173 -13.87 19.77 7.75
N PRO A 174 -14.41 20.97 7.48
CA PRO A 174 -14.95 21.30 6.17
C PRO A 174 -13.89 21.13 5.07
N PRO A 175 -14.21 20.54 3.91
CA PRO A 175 -15.56 20.44 3.35
C PRO A 175 -16.24 19.07 3.55
N TYR A 176 -15.83 18.24 4.51
CA TYR A 176 -16.52 16.96 4.74
C TYR A 176 -18.04 17.18 4.98
N PRO A 177 -18.95 16.41 4.33
CA PRO A 177 -18.70 15.23 3.50
C PRO A 177 -18.44 15.50 2.00
N GLU A 178 -18.57 16.73 1.51
CA GLU A 178 -18.35 17.12 0.10
C GLU A 178 -16.86 17.23 -0.28
N MET A 179 -16.13 16.12 -0.08
CA MET A 179 -14.66 16.04 -0.23
C MET A 179 -14.17 16.25 -1.67
N GLU A 180 -15.03 16.12 -2.69
CA GLU A 180 -14.67 16.37 -4.10
C GLU A 180 -14.21 17.81 -4.34
N SER A 181 -14.66 18.75 -3.50
CA SER A 181 -14.29 20.17 -3.58
C SER A 181 -12.85 20.46 -3.12
N LEU A 182 -12.21 19.54 -2.39
CA LEU A 182 -10.82 19.71 -1.91
C LEU A 182 -9.81 19.88 -3.05
N ASP A 183 -10.13 19.34 -4.22
CA ASP A 183 -9.28 19.39 -5.42
C ASP A 183 -9.21 20.77 -6.07
N GLU A 184 -10.24 21.57 -5.81
CA GLU A 184 -10.43 22.89 -6.40
C GLU A 184 -9.92 24.00 -5.47
N LEU A 185 -9.50 23.64 -4.25
CA LEU A 185 -9.02 24.58 -3.27
C LEU A 185 -7.66 25.19 -3.67
N PRO A 186 -7.47 26.50 -3.47
CA PRO A 186 -6.15 27.12 -3.53
C PRO A 186 -5.16 26.47 -2.56
N GLN A 187 -3.88 26.48 -2.90
CA GLN A 187 -2.81 25.84 -2.09
C GLN A 187 -2.82 26.27 -0.61
N GLY A 188 -3.12 27.54 -0.30
CA GLY A 188 -3.19 28.04 1.08
C GLY A 188 -4.40 27.50 1.86
N GLU A 189 -5.55 27.33 1.20
CA GLU A 189 -6.75 26.77 1.80
C GLU A 189 -6.62 25.28 2.04
N LEU A 190 -5.99 24.58 1.10
CA LEU A 190 -5.62 23.18 1.27
C LEU A 190 -4.64 22.98 2.43
N ALA A 191 -3.58 23.78 2.52
CA ALA A 191 -2.63 23.69 3.63
C ALA A 191 -3.33 23.92 4.98
N SER A 192 -4.30 24.84 5.00
CA SER A 192 -5.14 25.09 6.18
C SER A 192 -6.10 23.93 6.48
N PHE A 193 -6.60 23.24 5.48
CA PHE A 193 -7.37 22.00 5.65
C PHE A 193 -6.50 20.90 6.25
N ILE A 194 -5.30 20.69 5.70
CA ILE A 194 -4.34 19.68 6.16
C ILE A 194 -4.01 19.92 7.65
N GLN A 195 -3.57 21.13 7.98
CA GLN A 195 -3.24 21.49 9.35
C GLN A 195 -4.41 21.29 10.32
N ARG A 196 -5.63 21.64 9.91
CA ARG A 196 -6.83 21.51 10.75
C ARG A 196 -7.18 20.05 11.02
N HIS A 197 -7.20 19.18 10.01
CA HIS A 197 -7.59 17.79 10.26
C HIS A 197 -6.53 17.08 11.12
N GLN A 198 -5.24 17.37 10.95
CA GLN A 198 -4.18 16.79 11.77
C GLN A 198 -4.33 17.20 13.25
N ALA A 199 -4.55 18.50 13.48
CA ALA A 199 -4.79 19.03 14.82
C ALA A 199 -6.03 18.41 15.45
N GLU A 200 -7.10 18.23 14.67
CA GLU A 200 -8.35 17.67 15.14
C GLU A 200 -8.24 16.17 15.45
N SER A 201 -7.53 15.39 14.63
CA SER A 201 -7.20 13.98 14.94
C SER A 201 -6.41 13.85 16.24
N ALA A 202 -5.40 14.70 16.43
CA ALA A 202 -4.60 14.72 17.66
C ALA A 202 -5.44 15.15 18.89
N ARG A 203 -6.36 16.11 18.72
CA ARG A 203 -7.30 16.54 19.76
C ARG A 203 -8.26 15.42 20.15
N LEU A 204 -8.90 14.79 19.16
CA LEU A 204 -9.82 13.66 19.36
C LEU A 204 -9.16 12.51 20.11
N PHE A 205 -7.88 12.23 19.82
CA PHE A 205 -7.11 11.23 20.55
C PHE A 205 -6.79 11.67 21.99
N SER A 206 -6.34 12.91 22.18
CA SER A 206 -5.88 13.42 23.49
C SER A 206 -6.99 13.56 24.52
N GLU A 207 -8.20 13.92 24.09
CA GLU A 207 -9.36 14.14 24.97
C GLU A 207 -9.89 12.85 25.62
N ARG A 208 -9.46 11.67 25.15
CA ARG A 208 -10.10 10.39 25.48
C ARG A 208 -9.51 9.65 26.68
N GLN A 209 -8.58 10.27 27.42
CA GLN A 209 -7.97 9.74 28.66
C GLN A 209 -7.66 8.23 28.58
N LEU A 210 -6.91 7.86 27.56
CA LEU A 210 -6.45 6.50 27.32
C LEU A 210 -5.61 5.97 28.49
N SER A 211 -5.89 4.75 28.94
CA SER A 211 -5.01 4.02 29.86
C SER A 211 -3.79 3.48 29.09
N MET A 212 -2.86 4.36 28.74
CA MET A 212 -1.61 4.03 28.05
C MET A 212 -0.41 4.71 28.70
N SER A 213 0.79 4.24 28.37
CA SER A 213 2.00 4.91 28.83
C SER A 213 2.06 6.35 28.26
N PRO A 214 2.54 7.34 29.03
CA PRO A 214 2.69 8.71 28.54
C PRO A 214 3.58 8.79 27.29
N TYR A 215 4.54 7.87 27.17
CA TYR A 215 5.41 7.76 25.99
C TYR A 215 4.62 7.37 24.73
N HIS A 216 3.76 6.34 24.79
CA HIS A 216 2.93 5.96 23.65
C HIS A 216 1.95 7.08 23.28
N GLN A 217 1.37 7.73 24.27
CA GLN A 217 0.45 8.83 24.04
C GLN A 217 1.14 9.99 23.33
N ALA A 218 2.32 10.40 23.80
CA ALA A 218 3.09 11.46 23.17
C ALA A 218 3.49 11.11 21.73
N GLU A 219 3.95 9.88 21.48
CA GLU A 219 4.34 9.43 20.15
C GLU A 219 3.15 9.40 19.18
N ILE A 220 2.01 8.83 19.60
CA ILE A 220 0.80 8.80 18.76
C ILE A 220 0.32 10.21 18.47
N SER A 221 0.20 11.07 19.50
CA SER A 221 -0.21 12.47 19.31
C SER A 221 0.72 13.22 18.37
N HIS A 222 2.03 12.98 18.46
CA HIS A 222 3.00 13.59 17.57
C HIS A 222 2.79 13.13 16.12
N ILE A 223 2.69 11.82 15.86
CA ILE A 223 2.41 11.30 14.50
C ILE A 223 1.12 11.94 13.93
N LEU A 224 0.03 11.94 14.69
CA LEU A 224 -1.25 12.51 14.27
C LEU A 224 -1.11 14.00 13.90
N ALA A 225 -0.35 14.78 14.68
CA ALA A 225 -0.21 16.22 14.49
C ALA A 225 0.75 16.62 13.35
N SER A 226 1.66 15.74 12.91
CA SER A 226 2.72 16.11 11.97
C SER A 226 2.93 15.16 10.79
N HIS A 227 2.08 14.15 10.60
CA HIS A 227 2.28 13.15 9.54
C HIS A 227 2.39 13.68 8.11
N HIS A 228 1.69 14.75 7.72
CA HIS A 228 1.81 15.32 6.36
C HIS A 228 3.02 16.26 6.19
N SER A 229 3.74 16.57 7.26
CA SER A 229 4.92 17.45 7.21
C SER A 229 5.93 17.06 8.29
N PRO A 230 6.45 15.81 8.24
CA PRO A 230 7.48 15.38 9.17
C PRO A 230 8.76 16.16 8.94
N ASP A 231 9.46 16.49 10.02
CA ASP A 231 10.83 16.97 9.94
C ASP A 231 11.76 15.77 9.63
N PRO A 232 12.42 15.72 8.46
CA PRO A 232 13.30 14.61 8.10
C PRO A 232 14.55 14.52 8.98
N ASP A 233 14.92 15.62 9.65
CA ASP A 233 16.06 15.68 10.56
C ASP A 233 15.68 15.29 12.00
N ASP A 234 14.38 15.08 12.28
CA ASP A 234 13.89 14.65 13.58
C ASP A 234 14.12 13.15 13.82
N THR A 235 15.33 12.86 14.28
CA THR A 235 15.75 11.51 14.66
C THR A 235 14.98 10.93 15.86
N LYS A 236 14.24 11.73 16.64
CA LYS A 236 13.46 11.24 17.78
C LYS A 236 12.14 10.63 17.34
N HIS A 237 11.54 11.17 16.28
CA HIS A 237 10.23 10.77 15.79
C HIS A 237 10.28 10.04 14.44
N ARG A 238 11.16 9.04 14.37
CA ARG A 238 11.31 8.17 13.19
C ARG A 238 9.98 7.54 12.75
N SER A 239 9.06 7.28 13.70
CA SER A 239 7.70 6.79 13.46
C SER A 239 6.88 7.66 12.54
N THR A 240 6.95 8.99 12.72
CA THR A 240 6.24 9.94 11.88
C THR A 240 6.73 9.86 10.44
N MET A 241 8.05 9.71 10.24
CA MET A 241 8.62 9.60 8.90
C MET A 241 8.20 8.30 8.19
N LEU A 242 8.25 7.16 8.89
CA LEU A 242 7.77 5.90 8.31
C LEU A 242 6.28 5.97 7.97
N PHE A 243 5.49 6.54 8.88
CA PHE A 243 4.06 6.72 8.69
C PHE A 243 3.77 7.60 7.48
N TYR A 244 4.47 8.74 7.35
CA TYR A 244 4.35 9.65 6.20
C TYR A 244 4.52 8.92 4.87
N PHE A 245 5.55 8.08 4.72
CA PHE A 245 5.75 7.35 3.46
C PHE A 245 4.71 6.26 3.19
N ALA A 246 4.19 5.61 4.24
CA ALA A 246 3.12 4.65 4.10
C ALA A 246 1.82 5.34 3.65
N ASP A 247 1.50 6.45 4.31
CA ASP A 247 0.35 7.31 3.98
C ASP A 247 0.42 7.82 2.54
N LEU A 248 1.52 8.50 2.20
CA LEU A 248 1.82 8.98 0.85
C LEU A 248 1.68 7.89 -0.22
N LEU A 249 2.19 6.68 0.05
CA LEU A 249 2.03 5.59 -0.91
C LEU A 249 0.56 5.25 -1.13
N ASP A 250 -0.23 5.09 -0.07
CA ASP A 250 -1.65 4.77 -0.21
C ASP A 250 -2.40 5.87 -0.96
N GLU A 251 -2.21 7.13 -0.57
CA GLU A 251 -2.85 8.28 -1.23
C GLU A 251 -2.55 8.33 -2.73
N MET A 252 -1.33 7.98 -3.15
CA MET A 252 -0.92 8.03 -4.56
C MET A 252 -1.55 6.95 -5.43
N ILE A 253 -1.85 5.79 -4.86
CA ILE A 253 -2.17 4.58 -5.63
C ILE A 253 -3.59 4.08 -5.39
N SER A 254 -4.19 4.41 -4.26
CA SER A 254 -5.54 3.99 -3.86
C SER A 254 -6.58 5.09 -4.14
N PRO A 255 -7.86 4.75 -4.31
CA PRO A 255 -8.92 5.77 -4.35
C PRO A 255 -9.05 6.51 -3.03
N MET A 256 -9.24 7.82 -3.14
CA MET A 256 -9.47 8.76 -2.05
C MET A 256 -10.79 9.50 -2.34
N PRO A 257 -11.46 10.04 -1.31
CA PRO A 257 -12.72 10.77 -1.49
C PRO A 257 -12.57 12.08 -2.28
N HIS A 258 -11.35 12.55 -2.47
CA HIS A 258 -10.96 13.67 -3.33
C HIS A 258 -10.15 13.14 -4.55
N ARG A 259 -10.19 13.83 -5.71
CA ARG A 259 -9.60 13.37 -6.98
C ARG A 259 -8.11 13.73 -7.11
N VAL A 260 -7.63 14.77 -6.44
CA VAL A 260 -6.26 15.30 -6.51
C VAL A 260 -5.44 14.72 -5.37
N ARG A 261 -4.63 13.74 -5.76
CA ARG A 261 -3.70 13.02 -4.90
C ARG A 261 -2.59 13.96 -4.44
N TYR A 262 -2.48 14.20 -3.14
CA TYR A 262 -1.46 15.07 -2.56
C TYR A 262 -0.18 14.33 -2.20
N ASN A 263 0.96 14.93 -2.55
CA ASN A 263 2.24 14.86 -1.80
C ASN A 263 3.39 15.58 -2.53
N PHE A 264 3.09 16.43 -3.52
CA PHE A 264 4.07 17.26 -4.19
C PHE A 264 3.51 18.68 -4.31
N THR A 265 4.32 19.71 -4.06
CA THR A 265 3.95 21.10 -4.32
C THR A 265 3.59 21.29 -5.80
N ALA A 266 2.83 22.33 -6.16
CA ALA A 266 2.52 22.62 -7.55
C ALA A 266 3.79 22.79 -8.44
N GLU A 267 4.90 23.23 -7.85
CA GLU A 267 6.21 23.29 -8.51
C GLU A 267 6.85 21.92 -8.69
N GLN A 268 6.77 21.05 -7.68
CA GLN A 268 7.20 19.65 -7.80
C GLN A 268 6.35 18.88 -8.81
N LEU A 269 5.03 19.11 -8.83
CA LEU A 269 4.11 18.55 -9.84
C LEU A 269 4.41 19.08 -11.26
N LYS A 270 4.80 20.35 -11.40
CA LYS A 270 5.25 20.93 -12.68
C LYS A 270 6.56 20.33 -13.18
N LEU A 271 7.52 20.07 -12.27
CA LEU A 271 8.78 19.39 -12.58
C LEU A 271 8.57 17.92 -12.99
N LEU A 272 7.49 17.29 -12.50
CA LEU A 272 7.11 15.91 -12.80
C LEU A 272 6.25 15.78 -14.07
N GLY A 273 5.54 16.83 -14.47
CA GLY A 273 4.85 16.96 -15.76
C GLY A 273 3.40 16.43 -15.77
N PRO A 274 2.62 16.71 -16.84
CA PRO A 274 1.18 16.44 -16.92
C PRO A 274 0.79 14.96 -16.78
N ALA A 275 1.74 14.06 -17.07
CA ALA A 275 1.58 12.62 -17.02
C ALA A 275 1.29 12.09 -15.61
N PHE A 276 1.78 12.73 -14.54
CA PHE A 276 1.60 12.29 -13.15
C PHE A 276 0.14 12.37 -12.64
N SER A 277 -0.75 13.08 -13.34
CA SER A 277 -2.16 13.25 -12.95
C SER A 277 -3.03 11.99 -13.16
N ARG A 278 -2.64 11.03 -14.02
CA ARG A 278 -3.52 9.91 -14.45
C ARG A 278 -2.91 8.53 -14.14
N ARG A 279 -3.52 7.81 -13.18
CA ARG A 279 -2.93 6.74 -12.35
C ARG A 279 -2.22 5.59 -13.08
N THR A 280 -1.04 5.24 -12.52
CA THR A 280 -0.53 3.88 -12.27
C THR A 280 0.61 4.00 -11.23
N GLY A 281 0.24 4.33 -9.99
CA GLY A 281 1.08 5.15 -9.11
C GLY A 281 2.35 4.52 -8.52
N LEU A 282 2.46 3.20 -8.28
CA LEU A 282 3.59 2.62 -7.52
C LEU A 282 4.97 2.88 -8.15
N VAL A 283 5.09 2.68 -9.47
CA VAL A 283 6.38 2.81 -10.17
C VAL A 283 6.80 4.27 -10.27
N ASN A 284 5.88 5.17 -10.63
CA ASN A 284 6.20 6.59 -10.71
C ASN A 284 6.38 7.21 -9.34
N LEU A 285 5.68 6.69 -8.33
CA LEU A 285 5.94 7.01 -6.94
C LEU A 285 7.38 6.61 -6.63
N PHE A 286 7.78 5.37 -6.83
CA PHE A 286 9.15 4.94 -6.54
C PHE A 286 10.21 5.67 -7.36
N LEU A 287 9.97 5.99 -8.63
CA LEU A 287 10.86 6.82 -9.45
C LEU A 287 10.91 8.27 -8.92
N GLY A 288 9.77 8.84 -8.52
CA GLY A 288 9.66 10.17 -7.91
C GLY A 288 10.40 10.24 -6.58
N LEU A 289 10.15 9.28 -5.69
CA LEU A 289 10.86 9.10 -4.42
C LEU A 289 12.36 8.91 -4.64
N THR A 290 12.75 8.15 -5.67
CA THR A 290 14.17 8.00 -6.05
C THR A 290 14.76 9.33 -6.48
N ARG A 291 14.09 10.10 -7.35
CA ARG A 291 14.59 11.41 -7.80
C ARG A 291 14.72 12.41 -6.65
N LEU A 292 13.79 12.40 -5.70
CA LEU A 292 13.82 13.31 -4.54
C LEU A 292 14.84 12.90 -3.47
N TYR A 293 14.90 11.60 -3.15
CA TYR A 293 15.52 11.12 -1.91
C TYR A 293 16.75 10.24 -2.11
N LYS A 294 17.08 9.78 -3.33
CA LYS A 294 18.25 8.90 -3.56
C LYS A 294 19.59 9.50 -3.10
N LYS A 295 19.70 10.83 -3.10
CA LYS A 295 20.91 11.54 -2.64
C LYS A 295 20.90 11.84 -1.15
N GLN A 296 19.79 11.59 -0.47
CA GLN A 296 19.67 11.79 0.97
C GLN A 296 20.06 10.47 1.64
N ASP A 297 21.28 10.39 2.15
CA ASP A 297 21.68 9.24 2.96
C ASP A 297 20.91 9.24 4.28
N GLY A 298 20.60 8.06 4.81
CA GLY A 298 19.95 7.89 6.12
C GLY A 298 18.54 7.34 6.05
N LEU A 299 17.73 7.68 7.06
CA LEU A 299 16.44 7.05 7.35
C LEU A 299 15.45 7.14 6.18
N VAL A 300 15.36 8.30 5.54
CA VAL A 300 14.40 8.57 4.46
C VAL A 300 14.63 7.60 3.30
N TRP A 301 15.88 7.44 2.85
CA TRP A 301 16.20 6.51 1.77
C TRP A 301 16.07 5.05 2.18
N GLU A 302 16.42 4.72 3.44
CA GLU A 302 16.18 3.40 4.01
C GLU A 302 14.69 3.01 3.97
N ILE A 303 13.79 3.95 4.28
CA ILE A 303 12.34 3.74 4.18
C ILE A 303 11.95 3.47 2.72
N VAL A 304 12.39 4.30 1.78
CA VAL A 304 12.06 4.14 0.34
C VAL A 304 12.52 2.77 -0.19
N LEU A 305 13.73 2.33 0.15
CA LEU A 305 14.26 1.01 -0.22
C LEU A 305 13.41 -0.13 0.36
N ASN A 306 13.02 -0.01 1.62
CA ASN A 306 12.20 -1.02 2.28
C ASN A 306 10.77 -1.05 1.75
N LEU A 307 10.21 0.10 1.42
CA LEU A 307 8.89 0.24 0.80
C LEU A 307 8.88 -0.42 -0.58
N ALA A 308 9.86 -0.13 -1.45
CA ALA A 308 10.03 -0.85 -2.71
C ALA A 308 10.22 -2.35 -2.49
N GLY A 309 10.90 -2.74 -1.41
CA GLY A 309 11.10 -4.13 -1.04
C GLY A 309 9.85 -4.88 -0.58
N LEU A 310 8.84 -4.20 -0.04
CA LEU A 310 7.54 -4.82 0.25
C LEU A 310 6.84 -5.25 -1.03
N PHE A 311 7.04 -4.52 -2.12
CA PHE A 311 6.41 -4.79 -3.41
C PHE A 311 7.25 -5.64 -4.36
N ARG A 312 8.50 -5.97 -3.98
CA ARG A 312 9.52 -6.52 -4.89
C ARG A 312 9.66 -5.60 -6.11
N MET A 313 10.23 -4.43 -5.84
CA MET A 313 10.42 -3.37 -6.84
C MET A 313 11.77 -2.67 -6.67
N GLN A 314 12.71 -3.27 -5.95
CA GLN A 314 14.01 -2.66 -5.66
C GLN A 314 14.82 -2.37 -6.94
N GLU A 315 14.62 -3.15 -8.00
CA GLU A 315 15.27 -2.87 -9.28
C GLU A 315 14.72 -1.61 -9.98
N THR A 316 13.49 -1.21 -9.66
CA THR A 316 12.88 0.03 -10.21
C THR A 316 13.61 1.26 -9.70
N ILE A 317 14.13 1.21 -8.47
CA ILE A 317 14.80 2.34 -7.79
C ILE A 317 16.32 2.32 -7.95
N SER A 318 16.91 1.27 -8.55
CA SER A 318 18.34 1.22 -8.85
C SER A 318 18.76 2.23 -9.92
N GLY A 319 17.80 2.75 -10.70
CA GLY A 319 18.02 3.72 -11.78
C GLY A 319 18.36 3.07 -13.12
N GLU A 320 18.40 1.74 -13.19
CA GLU A 320 18.70 1.01 -14.43
C GLU A 320 17.44 0.65 -15.22
N PHE A 321 16.23 0.80 -14.65
CA PHE A 321 15.00 0.35 -15.30
C PHE A 321 14.72 1.08 -16.62
N GLU A 322 14.76 2.42 -16.61
CA GLU A 322 14.56 3.23 -17.82
C GLU A 322 15.63 2.92 -18.88
N GLU A 323 16.89 2.81 -18.47
CA GLU A 323 18.01 2.48 -19.36
C GLU A 323 17.88 1.07 -19.97
N LYS A 324 17.56 0.06 -19.15
CA LYS A 324 17.37 -1.34 -19.58
C LYS A 324 16.16 -1.47 -20.48
N LEU A 325 15.06 -0.78 -20.18
CA LEU A 325 13.87 -0.75 -21.01
C LEU A 325 14.14 -0.08 -22.36
N GLN A 326 14.86 1.04 -22.37
CA GLN A 326 15.27 1.70 -23.61
C GLN A 326 16.15 0.78 -24.45
N LYS A 327 17.13 0.09 -23.83
CA LYS A 327 17.94 -0.95 -24.50
C LYS A 327 17.11 -2.08 -25.11
N ILE A 328 15.99 -2.47 -24.49
CA ILE A 328 15.06 -3.47 -25.04
C ILE A 328 14.35 -2.92 -26.28
N ILE A 329 13.89 -1.66 -26.23
CA ILE A 329 13.19 -1.01 -27.35
C ILE A 329 14.14 -0.81 -28.54
N ASP A 330 15.35 -0.30 -28.27
CA ASP A 330 16.39 0.00 -29.27
C ASP A 330 16.93 -1.24 -29.99
N TRP A 331 16.66 -2.44 -29.44
CA TRP A 331 17.01 -3.70 -30.11
C TRP A 331 16.14 -3.97 -31.35
N CYS A 332 15.04 -3.24 -31.54
CA CYS A 332 14.15 -3.43 -32.68
C CYS A 332 14.83 -3.02 -34.00
N PRO A 333 15.06 -3.95 -34.96
CA PRO A 333 15.76 -3.63 -36.21
C PRO A 333 14.94 -2.73 -37.16
N PHE A 334 13.64 -2.58 -36.90
CA PHE A 334 12.70 -1.81 -37.74
C PHE A 334 12.31 -0.46 -37.13
N ASP A 335 12.89 -0.11 -35.97
CA ASP A 335 12.55 1.07 -35.17
C ASP A 335 11.02 1.25 -35.00
N SER A 336 10.35 0.12 -34.76
CA SER A 336 8.89 0.05 -34.67
C SER A 336 8.41 -0.46 -33.32
N ALA A 337 9.32 -0.91 -32.45
CA ALA A 337 8.98 -1.35 -31.12
C ALA A 337 8.55 -0.15 -30.27
N LYS A 338 7.39 -0.30 -29.63
CA LYS A 338 6.91 0.64 -28.63
C LYS A 338 6.50 -0.11 -27.38
N ALA A 339 6.83 0.46 -26.23
CA ALA A 339 6.28 0.07 -24.95
C ALA A 339 4.84 0.58 -24.84
N TYR A 340 3.93 -0.25 -24.34
CA TYR A 340 2.61 0.20 -23.88
C TYR A 340 2.35 -0.16 -22.42
N PRO A 341 1.90 0.83 -21.62
CA PRO A 341 1.80 2.26 -21.95
C PRO A 341 3.16 2.90 -22.32
N SER A 342 3.14 4.02 -23.05
CA SER A 342 4.36 4.68 -23.50
C SER A 342 5.21 5.16 -22.33
N LEU A 343 6.52 5.36 -22.57
CA LEU A 343 7.48 5.89 -21.58
C LEU A 343 7.08 7.27 -21.01
N GLU A 344 6.19 7.98 -21.71
CA GLU A 344 5.66 9.28 -21.30
C GLU A 344 4.50 9.16 -20.27
N GLY A 345 4.19 7.96 -19.78
CA GLY A 345 3.03 7.71 -18.92
C GLY A 345 3.33 6.80 -17.73
N ASN A 346 2.35 6.71 -16.82
CA ASN A 346 2.52 6.18 -15.47
C ASN A 346 2.60 4.66 -15.34
N SER A 347 2.51 3.88 -16.42
CA SER A 347 2.38 2.42 -16.29
C SER A 347 3.68 1.73 -16.62
N VAL A 348 4.08 0.73 -15.81
CA VAL A 348 5.07 -0.26 -16.26
C VAL A 348 4.60 -0.78 -17.62
N PRO A 349 5.43 -0.68 -18.66
CA PRO A 349 5.08 -1.27 -19.93
C PRO A 349 4.77 -2.74 -19.70
N ARG A 350 3.53 -3.11 -19.97
CA ARG A 350 3.09 -4.50 -19.82
C ARG A 350 3.33 -5.28 -21.10
N THR A 351 3.59 -4.57 -22.18
CA THR A 351 3.79 -5.14 -23.48
C THR A 351 4.72 -4.27 -24.31
N VAL A 352 5.55 -4.91 -25.12
CA VAL A 352 6.16 -4.28 -26.29
C VAL A 352 5.32 -4.70 -27.49
N TYR A 353 4.88 -3.71 -28.26
CA TYR A 353 4.11 -3.90 -29.49
C TYR A 353 4.85 -3.27 -30.67
N CYS A 354 4.48 -3.66 -31.89
CA CYS A 354 5.02 -3.06 -33.11
C CYS A 354 4.06 -2.00 -33.64
N SER A 355 4.49 -0.74 -33.75
CA SER A 355 3.64 0.34 -34.23
C SER A 355 3.34 0.28 -35.73
N LYS A 356 4.11 -0.50 -36.50
CA LYS A 356 3.92 -0.74 -37.95
C LYS A 356 3.13 -2.00 -38.26
N SER A 357 2.65 -2.74 -37.25
CA SER A 357 1.97 -4.03 -37.46
C SER A 357 0.63 -3.94 -38.20
N LEU A 358 0.15 -2.73 -38.48
CA LEU A 358 -1.10 -2.46 -39.18
C LEU A 358 -0.86 -2.01 -40.64
N ASP A 359 0.38 -1.83 -41.05
CA ASP A 359 0.71 -1.35 -42.39
C ASP A 359 0.67 -2.54 -43.37
N GLU A 360 -0.14 -2.46 -44.43
CA GLU A 360 -0.42 -3.59 -45.35
C GLU A 360 0.81 -4.15 -46.10
N GLY A 361 1.94 -3.43 -46.10
CA GLY A 361 3.21 -3.88 -46.68
C GLY A 361 4.30 -4.20 -45.65
N PHE A 362 4.03 -4.05 -44.35
CA PHE A 362 5.02 -4.27 -43.31
C PHE A 362 5.04 -5.74 -42.87
N PHE A 363 6.22 -6.35 -42.96
CA PHE A 363 6.48 -7.69 -42.47
C PHE A 363 7.60 -7.68 -41.43
N CYS A 364 7.39 -8.41 -40.34
CA CYS A 364 8.40 -8.63 -39.30
C CYS A 364 8.23 -10.05 -38.77
N GLU A 365 9.28 -10.86 -38.87
CA GLU A 365 9.29 -12.26 -38.45
C GLU A 365 9.10 -12.45 -36.93
N HIS A 366 9.27 -11.37 -36.16
CA HIS A 366 9.19 -11.37 -34.70
C HIS A 366 7.80 -11.09 -34.15
N LEU A 367 6.77 -10.92 -34.99
CA LEU A 367 5.41 -10.63 -34.53
C LEU A 367 4.73 -11.92 -34.05
N LEU A 368 4.08 -11.86 -32.89
CA LEU A 368 3.17 -12.91 -32.43
C LEU A 368 1.74 -12.58 -32.86
N TYR A 369 0.95 -13.61 -33.14
CA TYR A 369 -0.51 -13.48 -33.33
C TYR A 369 -1.28 -13.07 -32.06
N GLN A 370 -0.56 -12.74 -30.98
CA GLN A 370 -1.15 -12.18 -29.78
C GLN A 370 -1.29 -10.66 -29.93
N LYS A 371 -2.52 -10.17 -29.80
CA LYS A 371 -2.84 -8.75 -29.94
C LYS A 371 -2.59 -7.98 -28.64
N ALA A 372 -2.13 -6.74 -28.77
CA ALA A 372 -2.11 -5.73 -27.73
C ALA A 372 -3.16 -4.66 -28.06
N GLU A 373 -4.05 -4.39 -27.11
CA GLU A 373 -5.04 -3.33 -27.25
C GLU A 373 -4.47 -2.03 -26.68
N ILE A 374 -4.38 -1.03 -27.54
CA ILE A 374 -3.69 0.23 -27.29
C ILE A 374 -4.72 1.33 -27.47
N GLN A 375 -5.01 2.08 -26.41
CA GLN A 375 -5.83 3.27 -26.52
C GLN A 375 -4.99 4.42 -27.09
N ASP A 376 -5.42 5.01 -28.19
CA ASP A 376 -4.75 6.18 -28.78
C ASP A 376 -5.09 7.49 -28.04
N LYS A 377 -4.46 8.60 -28.45
CA LYS A 377 -4.67 9.92 -27.82
C LYS A 377 -6.12 10.42 -27.89
N ALA A 378 -6.91 9.91 -28.84
CA ALA A 378 -8.32 10.26 -29.01
C ALA A 378 -9.25 9.30 -28.25
N GLY A 379 -8.70 8.34 -27.50
CA GLY A 379 -9.47 7.36 -26.72
C GLY A 379 -9.89 6.12 -27.52
N ASN A 380 -9.51 6.00 -28.79
CA ASN A 380 -9.89 4.85 -29.62
C ASN A 380 -8.99 3.66 -29.32
N LEU A 381 -9.59 2.47 -29.21
CA LEU A 381 -8.85 1.22 -29.09
C LEU A 381 -8.33 0.78 -30.45
N LYS A 382 -7.02 0.60 -30.54
CA LYS A 382 -6.33 0.03 -31.71
C LYS A 382 -5.65 -1.28 -31.30
N GLN A 383 -5.75 -2.28 -32.16
CA GLN A 383 -5.12 -3.58 -31.94
C GLN A 383 -3.80 -3.64 -32.68
N PHE A 384 -2.70 -3.83 -31.96
CA PHE A 384 -1.37 -4.05 -32.54
C PHE A 384 -0.91 -5.48 -32.27
N LEU A 385 0.12 -5.94 -32.98
CA LEU A 385 0.75 -7.23 -32.70
C LEU A 385 1.88 -7.07 -31.69
N LYS A 386 1.96 -8.01 -30.74
CA LYS A 386 3.05 -8.07 -29.76
C LYS A 386 4.33 -8.59 -30.42
N CYS A 387 5.47 -8.11 -29.94
CA CYS A 387 6.76 -8.67 -30.36
C CYS A 387 7.11 -9.92 -29.54
N GLY A 388 7.32 -11.05 -30.21
CA GLY A 388 7.67 -12.33 -29.60
C GLY A 388 9.07 -12.42 -29.04
N ILE A 389 9.98 -11.53 -29.42
CA ILE A 389 11.34 -11.46 -28.85
C ILE A 389 11.41 -10.44 -27.71
N LEU A 390 10.87 -9.24 -27.93
CA LEU A 390 10.98 -8.16 -26.95
C LEU A 390 10.02 -8.33 -25.78
N GLY A 391 8.85 -8.94 -26.00
CA GLY A 391 7.87 -9.23 -24.94
C GLY A 391 8.44 -10.08 -23.80
N PRO A 392 9.11 -11.22 -24.07
CA PRO A 392 9.79 -12.01 -23.04
C PRO A 392 10.92 -11.28 -22.33
N ARG A 393 11.69 -10.41 -23.03
CA ARG A 393 12.75 -9.60 -22.41
C ARG A 393 12.18 -8.56 -21.44
N LEU A 394 11.09 -7.90 -21.85
CA LEU A 394 10.34 -7.02 -20.97
C LEU A 394 9.77 -7.80 -19.78
N SER A 395 9.21 -8.99 -20.00
CA SER A 395 8.67 -9.84 -18.92
C SER A 395 9.76 -10.27 -17.94
N LYS A 396 10.99 -10.52 -18.42
CA LYS A 396 12.15 -10.78 -17.56
C LYS A 396 12.56 -9.54 -16.77
N LEU A 397 12.64 -8.37 -17.41
CA LEU A 397 12.93 -7.11 -16.71
C LEU A 397 11.88 -6.78 -15.64
N VAL A 398 10.60 -7.03 -15.95
CA VAL A 398 9.48 -6.81 -15.02
C VAL A 398 9.38 -7.90 -13.95
N GLY A 399 9.84 -9.12 -14.23
CA GLY A 399 9.82 -10.25 -13.28
C GLY A 399 11.11 -10.43 -12.46
N GLN A 400 12.19 -9.73 -12.82
CA GLN A 400 13.41 -9.57 -12.01
C GLN A 400 13.28 -8.39 -11.04
N GLY A 401 12.52 -7.36 -11.45
CA GLY A 401 12.13 -6.23 -10.60
C GLY A 401 11.20 -6.62 -9.49
#